data_AF-A0A7W1NXJ6-F1
#
_entry.id   AF-A0A7W1NXJ6-F1
#
_cell.length_a   1.000
_cell.length_b   1.000
_cell.length_c   1.000
_cell.angle_alpha   90.00
_cell.angle_beta   90.00
_cell.angle_gamma   90.00
#
_symmetry.space_group_name_H-M   'P 1'
#
loop_
_entity.id
_entity.type
_entity.pdbx_description
1 polymer ?
#
loop_
_entity_poly.entity_id
_entity_poly.type
_entity_poly.pdbx_seq_one_letter_code
_entity_poly.pdbx_strand_id
1 'polypeptide(L)'
;MSTLSKRWVTASPAPPEFLSRYPDMGSVLAQVLYNRGFTDSTEAQQFLNADMELYNPFQMKGINQAVARIRQAIKLHEPIIIYGDFDADGVTSTTLMVQTLTALGAVVKPYIPH
;
A
#
# COMPACT_ATOMS: atom_id res chain seq x y z
N MET A 1 25.61 -29.09 2.40
CA MET A 1 24.53 -28.89 3.38
C MET A 1 24.72 -27.52 4.00
N SER A 2 23.82 -26.57 3.74
CA SER A 2 23.93 -25.22 4.32
C SER A 2 23.65 -25.29 5.82
N THR A 3 24.65 -24.98 6.63
CA THR A 3 24.64 -24.95 8.10
C THR A 3 24.19 -23.59 8.63
N LEU A 4 23.20 -22.97 7.99
CA LEU A 4 22.60 -21.75 8.53
C LEU A 4 21.81 -22.12 9.80
N SER A 5 22.38 -21.79 10.97
CA SER A 5 21.68 -21.92 12.24
C SER A 5 20.53 -20.90 12.28
N LYS A 6 19.31 -21.39 12.46
CA LYS A 6 18.14 -20.51 12.61
C LYS A 6 18.14 -19.93 14.01
N ARG A 7 18.21 -18.60 14.12
CA ARG A 7 18.03 -17.90 15.40
C ARG A 7 16.56 -17.52 15.55
N TRP A 8 15.90 -18.08 16.55
CA TRP A 8 14.55 -17.68 16.94
C TRP A 8 14.64 -16.42 17.80
N VAL A 9 13.79 -15.44 17.51
CA VAL A 9 13.66 -14.20 18.28
C VAL A 9 12.21 -14.11 18.73
N THR A 10 11.99 -14.14 20.03
CA THR A 10 10.66 -13.91 20.63
C THR A 10 10.51 -12.43 20.93
N ALA A 11 9.42 -11.84 20.47
CA ALA A 11 9.09 -10.46 20.79
C ALA A 11 8.75 -10.32 22.29
N SER A 12 8.98 -9.12 22.84
CA SER A 12 8.70 -8.82 24.25
C SER A 12 7.21 -8.95 24.56
N PRO A 13 6.84 -9.43 25.76
CA PRO A 13 5.44 -9.47 26.17
C PRO A 13 4.87 -8.06 26.27
N ALA A 14 3.62 -7.91 25.85
CA ALA A 14 2.87 -6.68 26.05
C ALA A 14 2.59 -6.47 27.54
N PRO A 15 2.55 -5.22 28.03
CA PRO A 15 2.16 -4.93 29.40
C PRO A 15 0.79 -5.54 29.73
N PRO A 16 0.59 -6.14 30.91
CA PRO A 16 -0.72 -6.68 31.32
C PRO A 16 -1.85 -5.65 31.21
N GLU A 17 -1.56 -4.37 31.45
CA GLU A 17 -2.49 -3.25 31.33
C GLU A 17 -2.90 -2.95 29.90
N PHE A 18 -2.08 -3.34 28.92
CA PHE A 18 -2.44 -3.25 27.51
C PHE A 18 -3.35 -4.42 27.13
N LEU A 19 -2.99 -5.64 27.55
CA LEU A 19 -3.77 -6.85 27.25
C LEU A 19 -5.19 -6.79 27.82
N SER A 20 -5.37 -6.19 29.00
CA SER A 20 -6.68 -6.04 29.64
C SER A 20 -7.63 -5.07 28.93
N ARG A 21 -7.13 -4.22 28.02
CA ARG A 21 -7.95 -3.28 27.22
C ARG A 21 -8.70 -3.97 26.09
N TYR A 22 -8.40 -5.22 25.80
CA TYR A 22 -8.97 -5.97 24.67
C TYR A 22 -9.57 -7.31 25.12
N PRO A 23 -10.54 -7.31 26.05
CA PRO A 23 -11.14 -8.57 26.53
C PRO A 23 -11.79 -9.37 25.40
N ASP A 24 -12.40 -8.67 24.43
CA ASP A 24 -13.13 -9.29 23.31
C ASP A 24 -12.21 -9.73 22.17
N MET A 25 -11.01 -9.14 22.07
CA MET A 25 -10.08 -9.36 20.95
C MET A 25 -9.15 -10.57 21.19
N GLY A 26 -9.06 -11.04 22.44
CA GLY A 26 -8.18 -12.12 22.86
C GLY A 26 -6.72 -11.67 23.07
N SER A 27 -6.08 -12.20 24.11
CA SER A 27 -4.73 -11.81 24.53
C SER A 27 -3.65 -12.01 23.47
N VAL A 28 -3.82 -13.03 22.60
CA VAL A 28 -2.87 -13.32 21.51
C VAL A 28 -2.90 -12.21 20.45
N LEU A 29 -4.08 -11.76 20.04
CA LEU A 29 -4.21 -10.71 19.03
C LEU A 29 -3.68 -9.38 19.57
N ALA A 30 -4.02 -9.04 20.82
CA ALA A 30 -3.46 -7.87 21.50
C ALA A 30 -1.92 -7.93 21.57
N GLN A 31 -1.34 -9.05 21.97
CA GLN A 31 0.11 -9.23 22.00
C GLN A 31 0.77 -9.01 20.63
N VAL A 32 0.14 -9.53 19.57
CA VAL A 32 0.63 -9.40 18.20
C VAL A 32 0.55 -7.96 17.69
N LEU A 33 -0.51 -7.22 18.03
CA LEU A 33 -0.67 -5.81 17.68
C LEU A 33 0.34 -4.92 18.41
N TYR A 34 0.54 -5.16 19.71
CA TYR A 34 1.58 -4.49 20.49
C TYR A 34 2.97 -4.69 19.86
N ASN A 35 3.29 -5.91 19.45
CA ASN A 35 4.56 -6.24 18.80
C ASN A 35 4.73 -5.60 17.40
N ARG A 36 3.62 -5.14 16.79
CA ARG A 36 3.61 -4.39 15.53
C ARG A 36 3.62 -2.87 15.74
N GLY A 37 3.66 -2.40 16.98
CA GLY A 37 3.71 -0.98 17.32
C GLY A 37 2.35 -0.35 17.63
N PHE A 38 1.25 -1.10 17.51
CA PHE A 38 -0.08 -0.61 17.87
C PHE A 38 -0.26 -0.63 19.38
N THR A 39 0.05 0.49 20.03
CA THR A 39 -0.05 0.67 21.49
C THR A 39 -1.30 1.44 21.92
N ASP A 40 -2.00 2.03 20.97
CA ASP A 40 -3.30 2.67 21.16
C ASP A 40 -4.44 1.80 20.61
N SER A 41 -5.56 1.73 21.34
CA SER A 41 -6.70 0.90 20.95
C SER A 41 -7.44 1.41 19.73
N THR A 42 -7.44 2.71 19.52
CA THR A 42 -8.07 3.32 18.34
C THR A 42 -7.26 3.00 17.10
N GLU A 43 -5.94 3.19 17.14
CA GLU A 43 -5.06 2.83 16.01
C GLU A 43 -5.14 1.34 15.68
N ALA A 44 -5.17 0.47 16.70
CA ALA A 44 -5.32 -0.97 16.51
C ALA A 44 -6.63 -1.32 15.78
N GLN A 45 -7.75 -0.72 16.19
CA GLN A 45 -9.05 -0.94 15.56
C GLN A 45 -9.09 -0.39 14.13
N GLN A 46 -8.55 0.82 13.90
CA GLN A 46 -8.44 1.41 12.56
C GLN A 46 -7.64 0.51 11.62
N PHE A 47 -6.51 -0.03 12.09
CA PHE A 47 -5.71 -0.98 11.32
C PHE A 47 -6.48 -2.26 11.01
N LEU A 48 -7.15 -2.86 12.00
CA LEU A 48 -7.90 -4.10 11.82
C LEU A 48 -9.10 -3.96 10.87
N ASN A 49 -9.78 -2.82 10.90
CA ASN A 49 -10.92 -2.54 10.04
C ASN A 49 -10.52 -1.99 8.67
N ALA A 50 -9.22 -1.75 8.44
CA ALA A 50 -8.71 -1.00 7.28
C ALA A 50 -9.34 0.41 7.15
N ASP A 51 -9.74 1.01 8.27
CA ASP A 51 -10.31 2.36 8.38
C ASP A 51 -9.21 3.44 8.45
N MET A 52 -8.12 3.23 7.71
CA MET A 52 -7.04 4.20 7.63
C MET A 52 -7.38 5.28 6.60
N GLU A 53 -7.25 6.55 6.99
CA GLU A 53 -7.35 7.64 6.03
C GLU A 53 -6.29 7.47 4.94
N LEU A 54 -6.73 7.44 3.69
CA LEU A 54 -5.80 7.46 2.57
C LEU A 54 -5.05 8.80 2.58
N TYR A 55 -3.72 8.72 2.56
CA TYR A 55 -2.89 9.91 2.43
C TYR A 55 -3.29 10.70 1.19
N ASN A 56 -3.32 12.03 1.31
CA ASN A 56 -3.57 12.89 0.18
C ASN A 56 -2.47 12.66 -0.89
N PRO A 57 -2.79 12.11 -2.07
CA PRO A 57 -1.79 11.77 -3.08
C PRO A 57 -1.02 13.01 -3.55
N PHE A 58 -1.58 14.22 -3.41
CA PHE A 58 -0.93 15.47 -3.78
C PHE A 58 0.29 15.84 -2.92
N GLN A 59 0.51 15.13 -1.81
CA GLN A 59 1.70 15.27 -0.98
C GLN A 59 2.90 14.51 -1.56
N MET A 60 2.70 13.59 -2.49
CA MET A 60 3.78 12.87 -3.16
C MET A 60 4.60 13.84 -4.03
N LYS A 61 5.93 13.79 -3.90
CA LYS A 61 6.84 14.62 -4.69
C LYS A 61 6.58 14.41 -6.19
N GLY A 62 6.33 15.48 -6.93
CA GLY A 62 6.18 15.44 -8.39
C GLY A 62 4.76 15.16 -8.90
N ILE A 63 3.82 14.83 -8.02
CA ILE A 63 2.48 14.38 -8.44
C ILE A 63 1.66 15.49 -9.11
N ASN A 64 1.77 16.74 -8.63
CA ASN A 64 1.10 17.89 -9.24
C ASN A 64 1.56 18.09 -10.68
N GLN A 65 2.87 17.99 -10.93
CA GLN A 65 3.44 18.11 -12.27
C GLN A 65 3.01 16.93 -13.16
N ALA A 66 3.00 15.70 -12.63
CA ALA A 66 2.57 14.52 -13.37
C ALA A 66 1.10 14.62 -13.81
N VAL A 67 0.19 15.00 -12.89
CA VAL A 67 -1.23 15.18 -13.19
C VAL A 67 -1.43 16.26 -14.26
N ALA A 68 -0.75 17.41 -14.14
CA ALA A 68 -0.83 18.48 -15.14
C ALA A 68 -0.37 17.98 -16.53
N ARG A 69 0.75 17.25 -16.59
CA ARG A 69 1.31 16.72 -17.84
C ARG A 69 0.39 15.69 -18.51
N ILE A 70 -0.21 14.80 -17.72
CA ILE A 70 -1.14 13.77 -18.21
C ILE A 70 -2.43 14.42 -18.72
N ARG A 71 -3.00 15.40 -17.99
CA ARG A 71 -4.20 16.13 -18.44
C ARG A 71 -3.95 16.89 -19.74
N GLN A 72 -2.75 17.45 -19.92
CA GLN A 72 -2.35 18.06 -21.18
C GLN A 72 -2.27 17.02 -22.31
N ALA A 73 -1.64 15.86 -22.08
CA ALA A 73 -1.56 14.79 -23.07
C ALA A 73 -2.95 14.34 -23.54
N ILE A 74 -3.88 14.16 -22.60
CA ILE A 74 -5.27 13.80 -22.89
C ILE A 74 -5.93 14.89 -23.75
N LYS A 75 -5.86 16.16 -23.32
CA LYS A 75 -6.47 17.29 -24.04
C LYS A 75 -5.93 17.42 -25.47
N LEU A 76 -4.65 17.19 -25.66
CA LEU A 76 -3.96 17.32 -26.95
C LEU A 76 -3.95 16.01 -27.77
N HIS A 77 -4.59 14.94 -27.29
CA HIS A 77 -4.59 13.61 -27.92
C HIS A 77 -3.17 13.08 -28.20
N GLU A 78 -2.22 13.40 -27.32
CA GLU A 78 -0.87 12.87 -27.40
C GLU A 78 -0.89 11.37 -27.07
N PRO A 79 -0.13 10.53 -27.80
CA PRO A 79 0.00 9.12 -27.45
C PRO A 79 0.71 8.97 -26.10
N ILE A 80 0.14 8.15 -25.22
CA ILE A 80 0.68 7.82 -23.90
C ILE A 80 1.12 6.35 -23.90
N ILE A 81 2.31 6.08 -23.37
CA ILE A 81 2.77 4.72 -23.08
C ILE A 81 2.88 4.56 -21.57
N ILE A 82 2.27 3.51 -21.02
CA ILE A 82 2.47 3.09 -19.63
C ILE A 82 3.53 2.02 -19.61
N TYR A 83 4.70 2.37 -19.07
CA TYR A 83 5.82 1.45 -18.91
C TYR A 83 5.72 0.79 -17.53
N GLY A 84 5.32 -0.48 -17.50
CA GLY A 84 5.19 -1.26 -16.28
C GLY A 84 6.38 -2.20 -16.04
N ASP A 85 6.36 -2.90 -14.91
CA ASP A 85 7.26 -4.00 -14.59
C ASP A 85 6.51 -5.35 -14.68
N PHE A 86 7.25 -6.46 -14.77
CA PHE A 86 6.70 -7.80 -14.99
C PHE A 86 6.16 -8.48 -13.72
N ASP A 87 6.39 -7.90 -12.53
CA ASP A 87 5.85 -8.43 -11.29
C ASP A 87 4.35 -8.11 -11.11
N ALA A 88 3.74 -8.69 -10.06
CA ALA A 88 2.31 -8.56 -9.85
C ALA A 88 1.87 -7.10 -9.64
N ASP A 89 2.67 -6.29 -8.94
CA ASP A 89 2.36 -4.87 -8.73
C ASP A 89 2.48 -4.09 -10.04
N GLY A 90 3.56 -4.30 -10.79
CA GLY A 90 3.80 -3.67 -12.10
C GLY A 90 2.69 -3.95 -13.10
N VAL A 91 2.24 -5.21 -13.20
CA VAL A 91 1.16 -5.62 -14.13
C VAL A 91 -0.19 -5.06 -13.70
N THR A 92 -0.53 -5.13 -12.40
CA THR A 92 -1.82 -4.62 -11.91
C THR A 92 -1.90 -3.10 -11.99
N SER A 93 -0.85 -2.38 -11.60
CA SER A 93 -0.75 -0.92 -11.72
C SER A 93 -0.83 -0.47 -13.17
N THR A 94 -0.15 -1.16 -14.10
CA THR A 94 -0.25 -0.87 -15.54
C THR A 94 -1.67 -1.05 -16.07
N THR A 95 -2.34 -2.13 -15.66
CA THR A 95 -3.73 -2.41 -16.06
C THR A 95 -4.65 -1.29 -15.58
N LEU A 96 -4.55 -0.91 -14.30
CA LEU A 96 -5.34 0.17 -13.70
C LEU A 96 -5.13 1.49 -14.44
N MET A 97 -3.89 1.84 -14.73
CA MET A 97 -3.54 3.09 -15.43
C MET A 97 -4.09 3.11 -16.86
N VAL A 98 -3.95 2.01 -17.61
CA VAL A 98 -4.52 1.91 -18.97
C VAL A 98 -6.03 2.06 -18.92
N GLN A 99 -6.72 1.31 -18.07
CA GLN A 99 -8.19 1.39 -17.96
C GLN A 99 -8.66 2.80 -17.59
N THR A 100 -8.01 3.42 -16.60
CA THR A 100 -8.37 4.76 -16.14
C THR A 100 -8.15 5.81 -17.22
N LEU A 101 -6.98 5.80 -17.87
CA LEU A 101 -6.66 6.78 -18.91
C LEU A 101 -7.51 6.58 -20.17
N THR A 102 -7.79 5.34 -20.56
CA THR A 102 -8.75 5.04 -21.64
C THR A 102 -10.14 5.58 -21.31
N ALA A 103 -10.64 5.37 -20.09
CA ALA A 103 -11.93 5.91 -19.65
C ALA A 103 -11.97 7.45 -19.67
N LEU A 104 -10.82 8.10 -19.46
CA LEU A 104 -10.65 9.56 -19.57
C LEU A 104 -10.43 10.07 -21.01
N GLY A 105 -10.48 9.18 -22.02
CA GLY A 105 -10.35 9.53 -23.43
C GLY A 105 -8.91 9.60 -23.97
N ALA A 106 -7.92 9.08 -23.22
CA ALA A 106 -6.53 9.06 -23.67
C ALA A 106 -6.28 8.02 -24.79
N VAL A 107 -5.35 8.32 -25.68
CA VAL A 107 -4.74 7.33 -26.59
C VAL A 107 -3.57 6.68 -25.85
N VAL A 108 -3.81 5.53 -25.21
CA VAL A 108 -2.85 4.89 -24.30
C VAL A 108 -2.52 3.45 -24.71
N LYS A 109 -1.27 3.02 -24.52
CA LYS A 109 -0.83 1.63 -24.68
C LYS A 109 0.07 1.20 -23.51
N PRO A 110 -0.03 -0.06 -23.04
CA PRO A 110 0.94 -0.61 -22.10
C PRO A 110 2.23 -1.06 -22.81
N TYR A 111 3.31 -1.11 -22.05
CA TYR A 111 4.55 -1.82 -22.36
C TYR A 111 5.07 -2.47 -21.08
N ILE A 112 5.35 -3.78 -21.13
CA ILE A 112 5.97 -4.55 -20.04
C ILE A 112 7.28 -5.12 -20.61
N PRO A 113 8.43 -4.92 -19.95
CA PRO A 113 9.72 -5.46 -20.40
C PRO A 113 9.75 -6.99 -20.28
N HIS A 114 10.60 -7.61 -21.09
CA HIS A 114 10.90 -9.05 -21.08
C HIS A 114 12.08 -9.38 -20.17
#